data_AF-A0A1Y4R7W7-F1
#
_entry.id   AF-A0A1Y4R7W7-F1
#
_cell.length_a   1.000
_cell.length_b   1.000
_cell.length_c   1.000
_cell.angle_alpha   90.00
_cell.angle_beta   90.00
_cell.angle_gamma   90.00
#
_symmetry.space_group_name_H-M   'P 1'
#
loop_
_entity.id
_entity.type
_entity.pdbx_description
1 polymer ?
#
loop_
_entity_poly.entity_id
_entity_poly.type
_entity_poly.pdbx_seq_one_letter_code
_entity_poly.pdbx_strand_id
1 'polypeptide(L)'
;MIDLQKYIDGLFRHQRLTPEVKDLKEEILSNMIAKRDDLIAQGLSAEKATEKAKESLSAIDYLIDGNQLTDVGKYHLECMQTLLLNCIVFWIFSLPLLFTHYALTSYIGLLCVIISGCAYILSKDKKENVIAFLSLSASEHRKKVAWTIWSAFFLVAVGTMAALTFGSDIWFGRPLNITGPYQMANIAVRFYLPLLTIIIPITISSFSRILLKCRKGHEDE
;
A
#
# COMPACT_ATOMS: atom_id res chain seq x y z
N MET A 1 -21.01 32.51 13.69
CA MET A 1 -21.41 31.40 12.80
C MET A 1 -20.51 31.25 11.57
N ILE A 2 -20.30 32.31 10.79
CA ILE A 2 -19.52 32.28 9.52
C ILE A 2 -18.07 31.78 9.69
N ASP A 3 -17.43 32.12 10.82
CA ASP A 3 -16.01 31.80 11.06
C ASP A 3 -15.74 30.30 11.32
N LEU A 4 -16.63 29.60 12.02
CA LEU A 4 -16.52 28.15 12.27
C LEU A 4 -16.76 27.33 11.00
N GLN A 5 -17.79 27.72 10.23
CA GLN A 5 -18.11 27.04 8.97
C GLN A 5 -16.98 27.20 7.95
N LYS A 6 -16.40 28.39 7.84
CA LYS A 6 -15.25 28.66 6.97
C LYS A 6 -13.98 27.91 7.40
N TYR A 7 -13.78 27.70 8.70
CA TYR A 7 -12.69 26.91 9.24
C TYR A 7 -12.83 25.41 8.89
N ILE A 8 -14.01 24.83 9.09
CA ILE A 8 -14.30 23.43 8.70
C ILE A 8 -14.23 23.26 7.18
N ASP A 9 -14.76 24.21 6.40
CA ASP A 9 -14.66 24.18 4.94
C ASP A 9 -13.19 24.16 4.47
N GLY A 10 -12.30 24.82 5.22
CA GLY A 10 -10.85 24.77 5.00
C GLY A 10 -10.24 23.39 5.27
N LEU A 11 -10.64 22.74 6.37
CA LEU A 11 -10.18 21.40 6.76
C LEU A 11 -10.58 20.33 5.74
N PHE A 12 -11.81 20.39 5.23
CA PHE A 12 -12.32 19.39 4.28
C PHE A 12 -12.00 19.68 2.81
N ARG A 13 -11.27 20.78 2.52
CA ARG A 13 -11.06 21.28 1.15
C ARG A 13 -10.30 20.32 0.23
N HIS A 14 -9.48 19.43 0.79
CA HIS A 14 -8.68 18.44 0.05
C HIS A 14 -9.23 17.02 0.14
N GLN A 15 -10.35 16.81 0.84
CA GLN A 15 -10.98 15.50 0.97
C GLN A 15 -11.94 15.22 -0.19
N ARG A 16 -12.07 13.95 -0.56
CA ARG A 16 -13.08 13.54 -1.54
C ARG A 16 -14.46 13.68 -0.90
N LEU A 17 -15.37 14.39 -1.56
CA LEU A 17 -16.78 14.47 -1.17
C LEU A 17 -17.46 13.13 -1.39
N THR A 18 -17.36 12.22 -0.41
CA THR A 18 -18.27 11.07 -0.28
C THR A 18 -19.43 11.46 0.65
N PRO A 19 -20.57 10.74 0.60
CA PRO A 19 -21.69 10.97 1.51
C PRO A 19 -21.24 10.90 2.98
N GLU A 20 -20.36 9.95 3.33
CA GLU A 20 -19.87 9.81 4.71
C GLU A 20 -19.03 11.02 5.17
N VAL A 21 -18.22 11.60 4.28
CA VAL A 21 -17.41 12.78 4.57
C VAL A 21 -18.29 14.02 4.76
N LYS A 22 -19.41 14.10 4.02
CA LYS A 22 -20.37 15.18 4.18
C LYS A 22 -21.11 15.07 5.52
N ASP A 23 -21.54 13.87 5.89
CA ASP A 23 -22.22 13.62 7.17
C ASP A 23 -21.27 13.91 8.34
N LEU A 24 -20.01 13.46 8.27
CA LEU A 24 -18.98 13.74 9.27
C LEU A 24 -18.72 15.24 9.42
N LYS A 25 -18.69 15.98 8.31
CA LYS A 25 -18.53 17.44 8.32
C LYS A 25 -19.68 18.13 9.05
N GLU A 26 -20.92 17.69 8.80
CA GLU A 26 -22.11 18.23 9.47
C GLU A 26 -22.12 17.87 10.97
N GLU A 27 -21.71 16.66 11.33
CA GLU A 27 -21.61 16.20 12.72
C GLU A 27 -20.57 17.02 13.51
N ILE A 28 -19.37 17.20 12.95
CA ILE A 28 -18.31 17.99 13.57
C ILE A 28 -18.74 19.45 13.72
N LEU A 29 -19.36 20.04 12.69
CA LEU A 29 -19.87 21.41 12.75
C LEU A 29 -20.92 21.57 13.86
N SER A 30 -21.85 20.63 13.97
CA SER A 30 -22.88 20.63 15.01
C SER A 30 -22.27 20.58 16.41
N ASN A 31 -21.32 19.66 16.63
CA ASN A 31 -20.62 19.52 17.92
C ASN A 31 -19.82 20.79 18.29
N MET A 32 -19.18 21.44 17.31
CA MET A 32 -18.45 22.69 17.55
C MET A 32 -19.38 23.86 17.91
N ILE A 33 -20.56 23.93 17.28
CA ILE A 33 -21.55 24.96 17.59
C ILE A 33 -22.07 24.76 19.01
N ALA A 34 -22.45 23.53 19.37
CA ALA A 34 -22.91 23.19 20.72
C ALA A 34 -21.85 23.56 21.77
N LYS A 35 -20.58 23.21 21.54
CA LYS A 35 -19.50 23.51 22.49
C LYS A 35 -19.18 24.99 22.62
N ARG A 36 -19.27 25.75 21.52
CA ARG A 36 -19.16 27.23 21.58
C ARG A 36 -20.29 27.80 22.43
N ASP A 37 -21.51 27.33 22.24
CA ASP A 37 -22.69 27.86 22.91
C ASP A 37 -22.67 27.52 24.41
N ASP A 38 -22.17 26.34 24.79
CA ASP A 38 -21.88 25.99 26.19
C ASP A 38 -20.83 26.90 26.82
N LEU A 39 -19.75 27.22 26.10
CA LEU A 39 -18.71 28.12 26.59
C LEU A 39 -19.22 29.55 26.75
N ILE A 40 -20.11 30.00 25.86
CA ILE A 40 -20.80 31.29 25.99
C ILE A 40 -21.71 31.28 27.22
N ALA A 41 -22.45 30.19 27.46
CA ALA A 41 -23.29 30.02 28.64
C ALA A 41 -22.48 30.00 29.95
N GLN A 42 -21.22 29.54 29.90
CA GLN A 42 -20.24 29.61 31.01
C GLN A 42 -19.63 31.01 31.20
N GLY A 43 -20.06 32.01 30.43
CA GLY A 43 -19.64 33.41 30.59
C GLY A 43 -18.40 33.81 29.79
N LEU A 44 -17.92 32.99 28.85
CA LEU A 44 -16.88 33.42 27.92
C LEU A 44 -17.44 34.36 26.85
N SER A 45 -16.60 35.31 26.40
CA SER A 45 -16.91 36.10 25.21
C SER A 45 -16.99 35.21 23.97
N ALA A 46 -17.86 35.57 23.03
CA ALA A 46 -18.11 34.79 21.81
C ALA A 46 -16.82 34.51 20.99
N GLU A 47 -15.88 35.46 20.98
CA GLU A 47 -14.58 35.30 20.32
C GLU A 47 -13.70 34.25 21.00
N LYS A 48 -13.54 34.31 22.33
CA LYS A 48 -12.76 33.33 23.09
C LYS A 48 -13.40 31.94 23.09
N ALA A 49 -14.72 31.86 23.12
CA ALA A 49 -15.45 30.60 22.99
C ALA A 49 -15.21 29.95 21.62
N THR A 50 -15.09 30.76 20.57
CA THR A 50 -14.81 30.28 19.21
C THR A 50 -13.36 29.80 19.06
N GLU A 51 -12.37 30.51 19.61
CA GLU A 51 -10.98 30.03 19.64
C GLU A 51 -10.84 28.72 20.40
N LYS A 52 -11.45 28.61 21.58
CA LYS A 52 -11.37 27.41 22.41
C LYS A 52 -12.09 26.21 21.78
N ALA A 53 -13.14 26.46 21.01
CA ALA A 53 -13.77 25.43 20.17
C ALA A 53 -12.85 25.00 19.01
N LYS A 54 -12.15 25.94 18.36
CA LYS A 54 -11.15 25.64 17.32
C LYS A 54 -9.97 24.83 17.86
N GLU A 55 -9.46 25.13 19.07
CA GLU A 55 -8.42 24.34 19.73
C GLU A 55 -8.83 22.88 19.95
N SER A 56 -10.07 22.64 20.40
CA SER A 56 -10.57 21.27 20.58
C SER A 56 -10.59 20.47 19.27
N LEU A 57 -10.70 21.16 18.13
CA LEU A 57 -10.64 20.55 16.81
C LEU A 57 -9.20 20.36 16.32
N SER A 58 -8.25 21.22 16.70
CA SER A 58 -6.83 21.00 16.38
C SER A 58 -6.27 19.72 17.00
N ALA A 59 -6.86 19.27 18.12
CA ALA A 59 -6.71 17.89 18.55
C ALA A 59 -7.33 16.95 17.50
N ILE A 60 -8.60 17.07 17.16
CA ILE A 60 -9.28 16.16 16.21
C ILE A 60 -8.72 16.21 14.75
N ASP A 61 -7.91 17.20 14.38
CA ASP A 61 -7.23 17.30 13.08
C ASP A 61 -6.40 16.03 12.76
N TYR A 62 -5.89 15.34 13.79
CA TYR A 62 -5.22 14.04 13.63
C TYR A 62 -6.16 12.89 13.22
N LEU A 63 -7.45 12.96 13.55
CA LEU A 63 -8.48 11.96 13.17
C LEU A 63 -8.98 12.18 11.75
N ILE A 64 -9.04 13.44 11.31
CA ILE A 64 -9.62 13.85 10.03
C ILE A 64 -8.72 13.41 8.86
N ASP A 65 -7.40 13.37 9.04
CA ASP A 65 -6.45 13.03 7.97
C ASP A 65 -6.30 11.52 7.69
N GLY A 66 -7.11 10.67 8.34
CA GLY A 66 -7.04 9.21 8.19
C GLY A 66 -5.71 8.61 8.65
N ASN A 67 -4.98 9.34 9.49
CA ASN A 67 -3.72 8.93 10.09
C ASN A 67 -4.00 7.99 11.25
N GLN A 68 -3.64 6.72 11.12
CA GLN A 68 -3.85 5.73 12.19
C GLN A 68 -2.62 5.66 13.10
N LEU A 69 -2.87 5.72 14.41
CA LEU A 69 -1.88 5.36 15.44
C LEU A 69 -1.54 3.87 15.27
N THR A 70 -0.37 3.62 14.70
CA THR A 70 0.11 2.26 14.46
C THR A 70 1.40 2.05 15.25
N ASP A 71 1.49 0.88 15.89
CA ASP A 71 2.75 0.43 16.47
C ASP A 71 3.72 0.10 15.32
N VAL A 72 4.68 1.00 15.10
CA VAL A 72 5.62 0.94 13.98
C VAL A 72 6.53 -0.27 14.11
N GLY A 73 6.96 -0.60 15.34
CA GLY A 73 7.79 -1.76 15.61
C GLY A 73 7.10 -3.06 15.20
N LYS A 74 5.85 -3.25 15.61
CA LYS A 74 5.04 -4.42 15.21
C LYS A 74 4.76 -4.44 13.71
N TYR A 75 4.45 -3.29 13.11
CA TYR A 75 4.19 -3.16 11.68
C TYR A 75 5.40 -3.51 10.82
N HIS A 76 6.61 -3.01 11.15
CA HIS A 76 7.84 -3.33 10.43
C HIS A 76 8.18 -4.80 10.53
N LEU A 77 7.99 -5.42 11.70
CA LEU A 77 8.30 -6.84 11.89
C LEU A 77 7.36 -7.74 11.09
N GLU A 78 6.05 -7.47 11.10
CA GLU A 78 5.08 -8.20 10.26
C GLU A 78 5.32 -7.95 8.76
N CYS A 79 5.73 -6.75 8.36
CA CYS A 79 6.13 -6.46 6.98
C CYS A 79 7.39 -7.24 6.57
N MET A 80 8.43 -7.28 7.40
CA MET A 80 9.68 -8.02 7.13
C MET A 80 9.43 -9.53 7.07
N GLN A 81 8.57 -10.06 7.94
CA GLN A 81 8.15 -11.46 7.88
C GLN A 81 7.43 -11.77 6.56
N THR A 82 6.52 -10.89 6.13
CA THR A 82 5.78 -11.08 4.88
C THR A 82 6.67 -10.94 3.65
N LEU A 83 7.63 -10.01 3.69
CA LEU A 83 8.67 -9.86 2.68
C LEU A 83 9.52 -11.13 2.56
N LEU A 84 10.00 -11.67 3.69
CA LEU A 84 10.77 -12.91 3.72
C LEU A 84 9.97 -14.08 3.14
N LEU A 85 8.71 -14.24 3.53
CA LEU A 85 7.83 -15.28 3.00
C LEU A 85 7.69 -15.16 1.47
N ASN A 86 7.41 -13.94 0.98
CA ASN A 86 7.29 -13.70 -0.45
C ASN A 86 8.60 -13.91 -1.21
N CYS A 87 9.76 -13.59 -0.62
CA CYS A 87 11.08 -13.91 -1.19
C CYS A 87 11.31 -15.42 -1.28
N ILE A 88 10.92 -16.20 -0.26
CA ILE A 88 11.02 -17.67 -0.29
C ILE A 88 10.12 -18.24 -1.39
N VAL A 89 8.88 -17.74 -1.48
CA VAL A 89 7.93 -18.15 -2.54
C VAL A 89 8.50 -17.83 -3.92
N PHE A 90 9.04 -16.63 -4.12
CA PHE A 90 9.72 -16.25 -5.36
C PHE A 90 10.87 -17.20 -5.68
N TRP A 91 11.70 -17.52 -4.70
CA TRP A 91 12.82 -18.42 -4.89
C TRP A 91 12.38 -19.84 -5.29
N ILE A 92 11.38 -20.41 -4.61
CA ILE A 92 10.82 -21.74 -4.94
C ILE A 92 10.32 -21.76 -6.39
N PHE A 93 9.55 -20.75 -6.80
CA PHE A 93 9.06 -20.66 -8.17
C PHE A 93 10.17 -20.38 -9.18
N SER A 94 11.30 -19.79 -8.77
CA SER A 94 12.46 -19.60 -9.65
C SER A 94 13.31 -20.87 -9.85
N LEU A 95 13.15 -21.92 -9.03
CA LEU A 95 13.97 -23.14 -9.11
C LEU A 95 13.91 -23.87 -10.47
N PRO A 96 12.77 -24.01 -11.16
CA PRO A 96 12.73 -24.64 -12.49
C PRO A 96 13.62 -23.93 -13.51
N LEU A 97 13.93 -22.63 -13.31
CA LEU A 97 14.81 -21.87 -14.20
C LEU A 97 16.28 -22.30 -14.10
N LEU A 98 16.70 -23.02 -13.05
CA LEU A 98 18.05 -23.57 -12.91
C LEU A 98 18.41 -24.54 -14.04
N PHE A 99 17.41 -25.28 -14.56
CA PHE A 99 17.59 -26.21 -15.67
C PHE A 99 17.54 -25.53 -17.05
N THR A 100 17.49 -24.20 -17.07
CA THR A 100 17.37 -23.37 -18.28
C THR A 100 18.48 -22.32 -18.32
N HIS A 101 18.53 -21.53 -19.40
CA HIS A 101 19.50 -20.44 -19.55
C HIS A 101 19.30 -19.27 -18.56
N TYR A 102 18.25 -19.32 -17.72
CA TYR A 102 17.88 -18.26 -16.78
C TYR A 102 18.22 -18.59 -15.31
N ALA A 103 19.23 -19.43 -15.07
CA ALA A 103 19.67 -19.80 -13.72
C ALA A 103 20.00 -18.59 -12.82
N LEU A 104 20.44 -17.47 -13.41
CA LEU A 104 20.72 -16.22 -12.70
C LEU A 104 19.52 -15.73 -11.86
N THR A 105 18.29 -15.87 -12.37
CA THR A 105 17.07 -15.44 -11.66
C THR A 105 16.89 -16.22 -10.35
N SER A 106 17.24 -17.51 -10.34
CA SER A 106 17.19 -18.34 -9.13
C SER A 106 18.25 -17.93 -8.11
N TYR A 107 19.47 -17.60 -8.56
CA TYR A 107 20.51 -17.09 -7.65
C TYR A 107 20.16 -15.73 -7.05
N ILE A 108 19.52 -14.84 -7.83
CA ILE A 108 18.99 -13.58 -7.32
C ILE A 108 17.91 -13.84 -6.27
N GLY A 109 17.00 -14.77 -6.51
CA GLY A 109 15.98 -15.17 -5.54
C GLY A 109 16.58 -15.66 -4.21
N LEU A 110 17.60 -16.52 -4.28
CA LEU A 110 18.33 -16.99 -3.11
C LEU A 110 18.98 -15.82 -2.34
N LEU A 111 19.64 -14.90 -3.04
CA LEU A 111 20.27 -13.74 -2.43
C LEU A 111 19.24 -12.84 -1.74
N CYS A 112 18.08 -12.62 -2.36
CA CYS A 112 16.97 -11.89 -1.73
C CYS A 112 16.48 -12.56 -0.44
N VAL A 113 16.39 -13.90 -0.40
CA VAL A 113 16.03 -14.65 0.82
C VAL A 113 17.07 -14.45 1.91
N ILE A 114 18.36 -14.51 1.58
CA ILE A 114 19.44 -14.31 2.56
C ILE A 114 19.40 -12.88 3.12
N ILE A 115 19.31 -11.87 2.25
CA ILE A 115 19.27 -10.46 2.68
C ILE A 115 18.03 -10.18 3.55
N SER A 116 16.85 -10.61 3.11
CA SER A 116 15.61 -10.41 3.87
C SER A 116 15.62 -11.19 5.20
N GLY A 117 16.21 -12.40 5.22
CA GLY A 117 16.40 -13.19 6.44
C GLY A 117 17.33 -12.51 7.45
N CYS A 118 18.49 -12.01 6.98
CA CYS A 118 19.40 -11.23 7.82
C CYS A 118 18.73 -9.96 8.35
N ALA A 119 18.02 -9.22 7.48
CA ALA A 119 17.28 -8.02 7.88
C ALA A 119 16.19 -8.33 8.93
N TYR A 120 15.48 -9.45 8.80
CA TYR A 120 14.47 -9.89 9.77
C TYR A 120 15.08 -10.20 11.14
N ILE A 121 16.20 -10.94 11.18
CA ILE A 121 16.90 -11.25 12.43
C ILE A 121 17.39 -9.97 13.12
N LEU A 122 18.02 -9.06 12.38
CA LEU A 122 18.51 -7.78 12.91
C LEU A 122 17.37 -6.88 13.40
N SER A 123 16.20 -6.95 12.75
CA SER A 123 15.03 -6.16 13.14
C SER A 123 14.29 -6.74 14.34
N LYS A 124 14.39 -8.05 14.58
CA LYS A 124 13.75 -8.72 15.74
C LYS A 124 14.31 -8.21 17.07
N ASP A 125 15.61 -7.90 17.12
CA ASP A 125 16.27 -7.46 18.35
C ASP A 125 15.98 -5.98 18.69
N LYS A 126 15.50 -5.20 17.72
CA LYS A 126 15.11 -3.80 17.93
C LYS A 126 13.65 -3.69 18.36
N LYS A 127 13.39 -3.85 19.66
CA LYS A 127 12.11 -3.46 20.29
C LYS A 127 12.04 -1.94 20.46
N GLU A 128 11.84 -1.21 19.37
CA GLU A 128 11.47 0.20 19.43
C GLU A 128 9.95 0.32 19.38
N ASN A 129 9.34 0.58 20.55
CA ASN A 129 7.92 0.93 20.67
C ASN A 129 7.69 2.39 20.23
N VAL A 130 8.05 2.71 18.99
CA VAL A 130 7.77 4.01 18.41
C VAL A 130 6.37 3.97 17.84
N ILE A 131 5.49 4.80 18.39
CA ILE A 131 4.16 5.03 17.84
C ILE A 131 4.32 6.14 16.81
N ALA A 132 4.07 5.85 15.54
CA ALA A 132 4.04 6.86 14.49
C ALA A 132 2.70 6.84 13.77
N PHE A 133 2.32 8.02 13.31
CA PHE A 133 1.14 8.20 12.50
C PHE A 133 1.43 7.73 11.08
N LEU A 134 0.69 6.72 10.60
CA LEU A 134 0.76 6.28 9.21
C LEU A 134 -0.57 6.54 8.51
N SER A 135 -0.51 7.19 7.36
CA SER A 135 -1.68 7.53 6.56
C SER A 135 -2.15 6.32 5.76
N LEU A 136 -3.38 5.89 6.01
CA LEU A 136 -4.03 4.78 5.29
C LEU A 136 -4.22 5.09 3.80
N SER A 137 -4.59 6.35 3.50
CA SER A 137 -4.87 6.84 2.15
C SER A 137 -3.66 6.69 1.23
N ALA A 138 -2.46 6.99 1.75
CA ALA A 138 -1.21 6.83 1.02
C ALA A 138 -0.88 5.34 0.76
N SER A 139 -1.22 4.44 1.68
CA SER A 139 -0.97 3.01 1.52
C SER A 139 -1.83 2.38 0.43
N GLU A 140 -3.13 2.71 0.38
CA GLU A 140 -4.02 2.22 -0.68
C GLU A 140 -3.68 2.81 -2.05
N HIS A 141 -3.19 4.06 -2.11
CA HIS A 141 -2.68 4.63 -3.35
C HIS A 141 -1.44 3.86 -3.86
N ARG A 142 -0.47 3.57 -2.97
CA ARG A 142 0.73 2.77 -3.32
C ARG A 142 0.37 1.39 -3.87
N LYS A 143 -0.61 0.71 -3.27
CA LYS A 143 -1.11 -0.58 -3.77
C LYS A 143 -1.68 -0.47 -5.20
N LYS A 144 -2.52 0.53 -5.46
CA LYS A 144 -3.11 0.74 -6.81
C LYS A 144 -2.04 1.09 -7.84
N VAL A 145 -1.09 1.95 -7.49
CA VAL A 145 0.03 2.33 -8.35
C VAL A 145 0.90 1.12 -8.66
N ALA A 146 1.25 0.30 -7.66
CA ALA A 146 2.05 -0.92 -7.86
C ALA A 146 1.38 -1.91 -8.83
N TRP A 147 0.08 -2.15 -8.67
CA TRP A 147 -0.68 -3.01 -9.59
C TRP A 147 -0.77 -2.43 -11.01
N THR A 148 -0.94 -1.12 -11.13
CA THR A 148 -1.02 -0.45 -12.44
C THR A 148 0.32 -0.52 -13.17
N ILE A 149 1.43 -0.21 -12.48
CA ILE A 149 2.78 -0.29 -13.04
C ILE A 149 3.11 -1.74 -13.41
N TRP A 150 2.81 -2.70 -12.54
CA TRP A 150 3.06 -4.11 -12.82
C TRP A 150 2.25 -4.61 -14.01
N SER A 151 0.96 -4.26 -14.11
CA SER A 151 0.11 -4.66 -15.23
C SER A 151 0.62 -4.09 -16.56
N ALA A 152 1.03 -2.82 -16.58
CA ALA A 152 1.63 -2.21 -17.75
C ALA A 152 2.95 -2.89 -18.14
N PHE A 153 3.85 -3.12 -17.17
CA PHE A 153 5.10 -3.84 -17.38
C PHE A 153 4.86 -5.26 -17.93
N PHE A 154 3.95 -6.02 -17.32
CA PHE A 154 3.61 -7.37 -17.73
C PHE A 154 3.08 -7.40 -19.16
N LEU A 155 2.18 -6.49 -19.51
CA LEU A 155 1.60 -6.40 -20.86
C LEU A 155 2.68 -6.09 -21.91
N VAL A 156 3.56 -5.12 -21.63
CA VAL A 156 4.68 -4.79 -22.53
C VAL A 156 5.66 -5.96 -22.65
N ALA A 157 5.99 -6.62 -21.55
CA ALA A 157 6.92 -7.75 -21.54
C ALA A 157 6.36 -8.95 -22.33
N VAL A 158 5.12 -9.34 -22.06
CA VAL A 158 4.44 -10.43 -22.78
C VAL A 158 4.26 -10.09 -24.25
N GLY A 159 3.86 -8.85 -24.57
CA GLY A 159 3.71 -8.39 -25.96
C GLY A 159 5.05 -8.43 -26.72
N THR A 160 6.13 -7.97 -26.10
CA THR A 160 7.48 -8.05 -26.68
C THR A 160 7.90 -9.49 -26.92
N MET A 161 7.69 -10.38 -25.94
CA MET A 161 8.03 -11.80 -26.09
C MET A 161 7.19 -12.49 -27.17
N ALA A 162 5.91 -12.15 -27.28
CA ALA A 162 5.03 -12.64 -28.32
C ALA A 162 5.47 -12.14 -29.71
N ALA A 163 5.83 -10.86 -29.83
CA ALA A 163 6.34 -10.28 -31.07
C ALA A 163 7.67 -10.91 -31.49
N LEU A 164 8.59 -11.14 -30.56
CA LEU A 164 9.87 -11.79 -30.87
C LEU A 164 9.72 -13.27 -31.24
N THR A 165 8.75 -13.96 -30.65
CA THR A 165 8.58 -15.42 -30.86
C THR A 165 7.71 -15.72 -32.07
N PHE A 166 6.66 -14.94 -32.30
CA PHE A 166 5.65 -15.21 -33.31
C PHE A 166 5.46 -14.06 -34.31
N GLY A 167 6.06 -12.89 -34.09
CA GLY A 167 5.82 -11.72 -34.93
C GLY A 167 6.19 -11.93 -36.39
N SER A 168 7.30 -12.62 -36.67
CA SER A 168 7.69 -12.98 -38.04
C SER A 168 6.65 -13.90 -38.70
N ASP A 169 6.23 -14.96 -38.00
CA ASP A 169 5.30 -15.94 -38.56
C ASP A 169 3.90 -15.35 -38.75
N ILE A 170 3.44 -14.51 -37.81
CA ILE A 170 2.18 -13.77 -37.93
C ILE A 170 2.24 -12.77 -39.09
N TRP A 171 3.34 -12.02 -39.22
CA TRP A 171 3.51 -11.01 -40.27
C TRP A 171 3.55 -11.61 -41.67
N PHE A 172 4.19 -12.76 -41.84
CA PHE A 172 4.30 -13.46 -43.12
C PHE A 172 3.26 -14.56 -43.33
N GLY A 173 2.27 -14.70 -42.44
CA GLY A 173 1.21 -15.71 -42.53
C GLY A 173 1.72 -17.16 -42.55
N ARG A 174 2.86 -17.43 -41.91
CA ARG A 174 3.48 -18.77 -41.88
C ARG A 174 2.82 -19.62 -40.79
N PRO A 175 2.65 -20.93 -41.00
CA PRO A 175 2.14 -21.82 -39.97
C PRO A 175 3.12 -21.92 -38.79
N LEU A 176 2.57 -21.89 -37.57
CA LEU A 176 3.34 -22.02 -36.33
C LEU A 176 3.85 -23.45 -36.17
N ASN A 177 5.06 -23.70 -36.63
CA ASN A 177 5.72 -25.01 -36.48
C ASN A 177 6.52 -25.07 -35.19
N ILE A 178 5.93 -25.67 -34.16
CA ILE A 178 6.65 -26.05 -32.94
C ILE A 178 7.21 -27.46 -33.15
N THR A 179 8.49 -27.51 -33.53
CA THR A 179 9.18 -28.72 -34.01
C THR A 179 9.47 -29.76 -32.92
N GLY A 180 9.25 -29.44 -31.63
CA GLY A 180 9.39 -30.40 -30.54
C GLY A 180 9.10 -29.86 -29.13
N PRO A 181 8.98 -30.75 -28.13
CA PRO A 181 8.60 -30.38 -26.75
C PRO A 181 9.62 -29.46 -26.06
N TYR A 182 10.91 -29.60 -26.39
CA TYR A 182 11.96 -28.71 -25.87
C TYR A 182 11.79 -27.27 -26.35
N GLN A 183 11.42 -27.07 -27.61
CA GLN A 183 11.19 -25.73 -28.17
C GLN A 183 9.97 -25.08 -27.52
N MET A 184 8.90 -25.85 -27.29
CA MET A 184 7.72 -25.38 -26.54
C MET A 184 8.08 -24.94 -25.11
N ALA A 185 8.88 -25.74 -24.40
CA ALA A 185 9.33 -25.42 -23.05
C ALA A 185 10.16 -24.11 -23.02
N ASN A 186 11.07 -23.93 -23.98
CA ASN A 186 11.88 -22.72 -24.06
C ASN A 186 11.04 -21.45 -24.32
N ILE A 187 9.98 -21.57 -25.13
CA ILE A 187 9.02 -20.48 -25.35
C ILE A 187 8.25 -20.21 -24.04
N ALA A 188 7.72 -21.25 -23.39
CA ALA A 188 6.97 -21.11 -22.13
C ALA A 188 7.78 -20.42 -21.02
N VAL A 189 9.08 -20.75 -20.90
CA VAL A 189 9.99 -20.14 -19.93
C VAL A 189 10.11 -18.62 -20.11
N ARG A 190 10.06 -18.12 -21.35
CA ARG A 190 10.11 -16.67 -21.61
C ARG A 190 8.89 -15.93 -21.08
N PHE A 191 7.71 -16.57 -21.12
CA PHE A 191 6.48 -16.03 -20.54
C PHE A 191 6.41 -16.25 -19.03
N TYR A 192 7.13 -17.23 -18.50
CA TYR A 192 7.20 -17.50 -17.07
C TYR A 192 7.95 -16.41 -16.29
N LEU A 193 9.02 -15.85 -16.86
CA LEU A 193 9.82 -14.80 -16.22
C LEU A 193 9.03 -13.55 -15.80
N PRO A 194 8.25 -12.88 -16.69
CA PRO A 194 7.45 -11.73 -16.28
C PRO A 194 6.36 -12.13 -15.27
N LEU A 195 5.86 -13.37 -15.32
CA LEU A 195 4.87 -13.87 -14.37
C LEU A 195 5.43 -13.98 -12.94
N LEU A 196 6.70 -14.37 -12.78
CA LEU A 196 7.37 -14.40 -11.46
C LEU A 196 7.38 -13.02 -10.76
N THR A 197 7.36 -11.93 -11.53
CA THR A 197 7.38 -10.57 -10.96
C THR A 197 6.06 -10.17 -10.27
N ILE A 198 5.00 -10.97 -10.40
CA ILE A 198 3.70 -10.76 -9.72
C ILE A 198 3.83 -10.72 -8.19
N ILE A 199 4.91 -11.28 -7.66
CA ILE A 199 5.18 -11.27 -6.22
C ILE A 199 5.43 -9.84 -5.71
N ILE A 200 5.89 -8.92 -6.55
CA ILE A 200 6.12 -7.51 -6.20
C ILE A 200 4.81 -6.79 -5.80
N PRO A 201 3.77 -6.71 -6.66
CA PRO A 201 2.51 -6.07 -6.27
C PRO A 201 1.78 -6.82 -5.16
N ILE A 202 1.92 -8.15 -5.07
CA ILE A 202 1.38 -8.94 -3.95
C ILE A 202 2.00 -8.48 -2.63
N THR A 203 3.33 -8.34 -2.58
CA THR A 203 4.05 -7.88 -1.38
C THR A 203 3.59 -6.49 -0.96
N ILE A 204 3.51 -5.54 -1.91
CA ILE A 204 3.05 -4.17 -1.61
C ILE A 204 1.60 -4.17 -1.13
N SER A 205 0.73 -5.00 -1.72
CA SER A 205 -0.66 -5.12 -1.29
C SER A 205 -0.81 -5.74 0.11
N SER A 206 0.10 -6.63 0.50
CA SER A 206 0.10 -7.22 1.84
C SER A 206 0.44 -6.20 2.92
N PHE A 207 1.28 -5.20 2.62
CA PHE A 207 1.63 -4.14 3.56
C PHE A 207 0.42 -3.28 3.92
N SER A 208 -0.48 -2.97 2.97
CA SER A 208 -1.71 -2.22 3.31
C SER A 208 -2.65 -3.03 4.22
N ARG A 209 -2.71 -4.35 4.04
CA ARG A 209 -3.47 -5.25 4.91
C ARG A 209 -2.87 -5.38 6.31
N ILE A 210 -1.54 -5.45 6.42
CA ILE A 210 -0.83 -5.51 7.71
C ILE A 210 -1.03 -4.20 8.47
N LEU A 211 -0.99 -3.06 7.78
CA LEU A 211 -1.24 -1.75 8.38
C LEU A 211 -2.62 -1.68 9.06
N LEU A 212 -3.67 -2.16 8.39
CA LEU A 212 -5.01 -2.25 8.96
C LEU A 212 -5.08 -3.19 10.19
N LYS A 213 -4.33 -4.29 10.16
CA LYS A 213 -4.28 -5.28 11.25
C LYS A 213 -3.50 -4.79 12.48
N CYS A 214 -2.48 -3.96 12.28
CA CYS A 214 -1.68 -3.37 13.35
C CYS A 214 -2.28 -2.09 13.93
N ARG A 215 -3.49 -1.68 13.50
CA ARG A 215 -4.23 -0.57 14.08
C ARG A 215 -4.40 -0.82 15.58
N LYS A 216 -3.84 0.07 16.41
CA LYS A 216 -4.14 0.07 17.83
C LYS A 216 -5.56 0.63 17.97
N GLY A 217 -6.52 -0.22 18.35
CA GLY A 217 -7.82 0.25 18.80
C GLY A 217 -7.59 1.07 20.08
N HIS A 218 -8.27 2.20 20.19
CA HIS A 218 -8.57 2.79 21.51
C HIS A 218 -9.50 1.81 22.24
N GLU A 219 -8.98 0.68 22.71
CA GLU A 219 -9.72 -0.31 23.52
C GLU A 219 -9.27 -0.34 24.98
N ASP A 220 -8.32 0.50 25.37
CA ASP A 220 -7.93 0.65 26.79
C ASP A 220 -7.91 2.13 27.18
N GLU A 221 -9.09 2.73 27.35
CA GLU A 221 -9.40 3.78 28.35
C GLU A 221 -10.91 4.02 28.47
#